data_AF-A0A2H0AJQ5-F1
#
_entry.id   AF-A0A2H0AJQ5-F1
#
_cell.length_a   1.000
_cell.length_b   1.000
_cell.length_c   1.000
_cell.angle_alpha   90.00
_cell.angle_beta   90.00
_cell.angle_gamma   90.00
#
_symmetry.space_group_name_H-M   'P 1'
#
loop_
_entity.id
_entity.type
_entity.pdbx_description
1 polymer ?
#
loop_
_entity_poly.entity_id
_entity_poly.type
_entity_poly.pdbx_seq_one_letter_code
_entity_poly.pdbx_strand_id
1 'polypeptide(L)' 'MKCGPESPGQEVKMADWKCKECGYTVNSDLPPEKCPSCKKKCEFVDISCYIPDCGKTGQDPRLG' A
#
# COMPACT_ATOMS: atom_id res chain seq x y z
N MET A 1 -12.33 8.66 -35.61
CA MET A 1 -13.50 8.39 -34.74
C MET A 1 -13.17 7.31 -33.72
N LYS A 2 -13.72 7.46 -32.48
CA LYS A 2 -13.65 6.59 -31.28
C LYS A 2 -12.46 6.91 -30.36
N CYS A 3 -12.61 7.26 -29.08
CA CYS A 3 -13.73 7.65 -28.21
C CYS A 3 -13.05 8.30 -26.97
N GLY A 4 -13.42 9.54 -26.59
CA GLY A 4 -13.28 9.99 -25.20
C GLY A 4 -14.51 9.50 -24.40
N PRO A 5 -14.45 9.45 -23.05
CA PRO A 5 -14.48 10.71 -22.31
C PRO A 5 -13.54 10.78 -21.11
N GLU A 6 -13.29 12.02 -20.70
CA GLU A 6 -12.65 12.42 -19.45
C GLU A 6 -13.36 11.82 -18.23
N SER A 7 -12.60 11.34 -17.25
CA SER A 7 -13.03 11.25 -15.86
C SER A 7 -11.80 11.25 -14.95
N PRO A 8 -11.59 12.26 -14.09
CA PRO A 8 -10.69 12.16 -12.94
C PRO A 8 -11.30 11.18 -11.91
N GLY A 9 -11.39 9.91 -12.28
CA GLY A 9 -11.74 8.83 -11.39
C GLY A 9 -10.46 8.38 -10.71
N GLN A 10 -10.04 9.09 -9.68
CA GLN A 10 -9.07 8.57 -8.72
C GLN A 10 -9.59 7.21 -8.28
N GLU A 11 -8.84 6.14 -8.59
CA GLU A 11 -9.11 4.84 -8.02
C GLU A 11 -9.08 5.00 -6.49
N VAL A 12 -10.20 4.72 -5.82
CA VAL A 12 -10.22 4.58 -4.36
C VAL A 12 -9.54 3.25 -4.06
N LYS A 13 -8.21 3.19 -4.23
CA LYS A 13 -7.42 2.10 -3.68
C LYS A 13 -7.29 2.40 -2.20
N MET A 14 -7.96 1.59 -1.38
CA MET A 14 -7.62 1.48 0.02
C MET A 14 -6.12 1.18 0.13
N ALA A 15 -5.34 2.21 0.45
CA ALA A 15 -3.91 2.11 0.60
C ALA A 15 -3.58 1.69 2.04
N ASP A 16 -2.55 0.85 2.17
CA ASP A 16 -2.04 0.42 3.46
C ASP A 16 -0.85 1.32 3.82
N TRP A 17 -1.02 2.08 4.89
CA TRP A 17 -0.05 3.07 5.34
C TRP A 17 0.69 2.53 6.56
N LYS A 18 2.00 2.31 6.45
CA LYS A 18 2.83 1.86 7.57
C LYS A 18 3.55 3.02 8.26
N CYS A 19 3.34 3.17 9.55
CA CYS A 19 4.02 4.15 10.39
C CYS A 19 5.53 3.84 10.47
N LYS A 20 6.39 4.81 10.11
CA LYS A 20 7.85 4.66 10.21
C LYS A 20 8.38 4.59 11.65
N GLU A 21 7.64 5.16 12.61
CA GLU A 21 8.10 5.29 14.00
C GLU A 21 7.84 4.03 14.82
N CYS A 22 6.63 3.44 14.70
CA CYS A 22 6.23 2.27 15.48
C CYS A 22 5.92 1.02 14.64
N GLY A 23 5.86 1.14 13.31
CA GLY A 23 5.52 0.03 12.41
C GLY A 23 4.02 -0.29 12.31
N TYR A 24 3.14 0.51 12.92
CA TYR A 24 1.69 0.31 12.83
C TYR A 24 1.15 0.56 11.42
N THR A 25 0.38 -0.39 10.88
CA THR A 25 -0.28 -0.25 9.58
C THR A 25 -1.71 0.25 9.75
N VAL A 26 -2.08 1.30 9.02
CA VAL A 26 -3.44 1.83 8.94
C VAL A 26 -3.93 1.74 7.51
N ASN A 27 -5.14 1.21 7.31
CA ASN A 27 -5.75 1.12 5.98
C ASN A 27 -6.65 2.35 5.77
N SER A 28 -6.27 3.22 4.84
CA SER A 28 -6.99 4.46 4.57
C SER A 28 -6.66 5.02 3.19
N ASP A 29 -7.54 5.85 2.64
CA ASP A 29 -7.28 6.53 1.36
C ASP A 29 -6.11 7.53 1.47
N LEU A 30 -5.98 8.17 2.65
CA LEU A 30 -4.94 9.16 2.92
C LEU A 30 -4.21 8.87 4.25
N PRO A 31 -2.90 9.16 4.33
CA PRO A 31 -2.14 8.96 5.55
C PRO A 31 -2.50 10.00 6.61
N PRO A 32 -2.73 9.60 7.88
CA PRO A 32 -2.96 10.56 8.95
C PRO A 32 -1.64 11.23 9.38
N GLU A 33 -1.68 12.51 9.78
CA GLU A 33 -0.50 13.20 10.34
C GLU A 33 -0.04 12.59 11.68
N LYS A 34 -0.96 11.96 12.41
CA LYS A 34 -0.74 11.45 13.76
C LYS A 34 -1.11 9.98 13.81
N CYS A 35 -0.17 9.13 14.22
CA CYS A 35 -0.45 7.71 14.33
C CYS A 35 -1.37 7.41 15.51
N PRO A 36 -2.44 6.61 15.32
CA PRO A 36 -3.35 6.23 16.42
C PRO A 36 -2.69 5.30 17.44
N SER A 37 -1.66 4.54 17.04
CA SER A 37 -0.93 3.62 17.91
C SER A 37 0.05 4.36 18.82
N CYS A 38 0.98 5.14 18.27
CA CYS A 38 2.00 5.84 19.07
C CYS A 38 1.63 7.28 19.44
N LYS A 39 0.54 7.84 18.88
CA LYS A 39 0.02 9.20 19.13
C LYS A 39 1.04 10.31 18.89
N LYS A 40 2.04 10.07 18.05
CA LYS A 40 3.06 11.04 17.63
C LYS A 40 2.85 11.45 16.17
N LYS A 41 3.41 12.59 15.76
CA LYS A 41 3.50 12.96 14.35
C LYS A 41 4.57 12.09 13.68
N CYS A 42 4.20 11.40 12.63
CA CYS A 42 5.04 10.42 11.97
C CYS A 42 4.65 10.28 10.51
N GLU A 43 5.62 10.03 9.64
CA GLU A 43 5.35 9.78 8.24
C GLU A 43 4.88 8.34 8.04
N PHE A 44 3.89 8.20 7.18
CA PHE A 44 3.31 6.94 6.78
C PHE A 44 3.77 6.62 5.37
N VAL A 45 4.27 5.40 5.18
CA VAL A 45 4.73 4.92 3.89
C VAL A 45 3.64 4.03 3.30
N ASP A 46 3.25 4.28 2.05
CA ASP A 46 2.35 3.38 1.32
C ASP A 46 3.05 2.04 1.08
N ILE A 47 2.44 0.98 1.61
CA ILE A 47 2.84 -0.41 1.41
C ILE A 47 1.79 -1.21 0.64
N SER A 48 0.74 -0.56 0.12
CA SER A 48 -0.30 -1.21 -0.68
C SER A 48 0.29 -1.88 -1.94
N CYS A 49 1.38 -1.31 -2.48
CA CYS A 49 2.08 -1.85 -3.65
C CYS A 49 3.17 -2.88 -3.32
N TYR A 50 3.39 -3.27 -2.05
CA TYR A 50 4.41 -4.26 -1.66
C TYR A 50 3.83 -5.64 -1.30
N ILE A 51 2.57 -5.91 -1.66
CA ILE A 51 2.12 -7.31 -1.84
C ILE A 51 1.98 -7.60 -3.34
N PRO A 52 3.04 -7.52 -4.16
CA PRO A 52 3.09 -8.44 -5.27
C PRO A 52 3.29 -9.78 -4.59
N ASP A 53 2.29 -10.65 -4.64
CA ASP A 53 2.53 -12.07 -4.84
C ASP A 53 3.97 -12.51 -4.46
N CYS A 54 4.27 -12.59 -3.16
CA CYS A 54 5.42 -13.38 -2.71
C CYS A 54 5.01 -14.86 -2.78
N GLY A 55 4.22 -15.23 -3.77
CA GLY A 55 4.31 -16.49 -4.46
C GLY A 55 5.62 -16.50 -5.24
N LYS A 56 6.75 -16.62 -4.53
CA LYS A 56 7.81 -17.45 -5.08
C LYS A 56 7.28 -18.87 -5.06
N THR A 57 6.58 -19.19 -6.14
CA THR A 57 6.50 -20.50 -6.78
C THR A 57 7.39 -21.53 -6.09
N GLY A 58 6.74 -22.58 -5.59
CA GLY A 58 7.42 -23.73 -5.03
C GLY A 58 8.56 -24.20 -5.93
N GLN A 59 9.64 -24.61 -5.25
CA GLN A 59 10.68 -25.54 -5.70
C GLN A 59 11.27 -25.27 -7.10
N ASP A 60 12.44 -24.62 -7.12
CA ASP A 60 13.33 -24.68 -8.28
C ASP A 60 13.82 -26.14 -8.48
N PRO A 61 13.53 -26.80 -9.61
CA PRO A 61 13.91 -28.19 -9.86
C PRO A 61 15.38 -28.38 -10.29
N ARG A 62 16.24 -27.35 -10.25
CA ARG A 62 17.70 -27.49 -10.51
C ARG A 62 18.51 -27.70 -9.24
N LEU A 63 17.88 -27.60 -8.06
CA LEU A 63 18.44 -28.03 -6.78
C LEU A 63 18.07 -29.49 -6.46
N GLY A 64 17.99 -30.32 -7.50
CA GLY A 64 18.04 -31.78 -7.42
C GLY A 64 19.48 -32.28 -7.41
#